data_AF-A0A1V5N725-F1
#
_entry.id   AF-A0A1V5N725-F1
#
_cell.length_a   1.000
_cell.length_b   1.000
_cell.length_c   1.000
_cell.angle_alpha   90.00
_cell.angle_beta   90.00
_cell.angle_gamma   90.00
#
_symmetry.space_group_name_H-M   'P 1'
#
loop_
_entity.id
_entity.type
_entity.pdbx_description
1 polymer ?
#
loop_
_entity_poly.entity_id
_entity_poly.type
_entity_poly.pdbx_seq_one_letter_code
_entity_poly.pdbx_strand_id
1 'polypeptide(L)' 'MHVFPNPASIAITINLQQHIPPQNTTLSIFSITGQLLLQQPLTNTKTEINISQLAKGIYILKLNSDDKVAVGRFVKE' A
#
# COMPACT_ATOMS: atom_id res chain seq x y z
N MET A 1 4.65 -7.87 4.78
CA MET A 1 4.67 -6.83 3.73
C MET A 1 5.70 -5.79 4.12
N HIS A 2 6.51 -5.31 3.19
CA HIS A 2 7.42 -4.19 3.43
C HIS A 2 7.03 -3.01 2.55
N VAL A 3 7.02 -1.80 3.13
CA VAL A 3 6.70 -0.55 2.43
C VAL A 3 7.89 0.39 2.61
N PHE A 4 8.46 0.87 1.50
CA PHE A 4 9.62 1.75 1.52
C PHE A 4 9.66 2.65 0.26
N PRO A 5 10.28 3.82 0.32
CA PRO A 5 10.82 4.44 1.52
C PRO A 5 9.69 4.84 2.47
N ASN A 6 10.03 5.03 3.75
CA ASN A 6 9.12 5.59 4.74
C ASN A 6 9.97 6.41 5.72
N PRO A 7 9.90 7.75 5.70
CA PRO A 7 8.94 8.58 4.94
C PRO A 7 9.15 8.59 3.41
N ALA A 8 8.13 8.99 2.64
CA ALA A 8 8.17 9.02 1.17
C ALA A 8 7.57 10.32 0.59
N SER A 9 8.09 10.79 -0.55
CA SER A 9 7.64 12.05 -1.18
C SER A 9 6.85 11.88 -2.48
N ILE A 10 7.22 10.93 -3.35
CA ILE A 10 6.64 10.81 -4.70
C ILE A 10 6.01 9.44 -4.92
N ALA A 11 6.71 8.38 -4.52
CA ALA A 11 6.26 7.01 -4.68
C ALA A 11 6.67 6.16 -3.49
N ILE A 12 5.91 5.09 -3.25
CA ILE A 12 6.28 4.00 -2.35
C ILE A 12 6.35 2.70 -3.13
N THR A 13 7.29 1.86 -2.74
CA THR A 13 7.38 0.47 -3.17
C THR A 13 6.78 -0.43 -2.10
N ILE A 14 5.86 -1.29 -2.52
CA ILE A 14 5.30 -2.36 -1.71
C ILE A 14 5.95 -3.66 -2.18
N ASN A 15 6.59 -4.36 -1.25
CA ASN A 15 7.12 -5.69 -1.47
C ASN A 15 6.29 -6.72 -0.68
N LEU A 16 5.63 -7.60 -1.41
CA LEU A 16 4.89 -8.73 -0.87
C LEU A 16 5.88 -9.75 -0.28
N GLN A 17 5.57 -10.25 0.91
CA GLN A 17 6.31 -11.39 1.45
C GLN A 17 5.96 -12.64 0.64
N GLN A 18 6.87 -13.61 0.58
CA GLN A 18 6.78 -14.83 -0.25
C GLN A 18 5.46 -15.61 -0.10
N HIS A 19 4.69 -15.39 0.98
CA HIS A 19 3.44 -16.09 1.28
C HIS A 19 2.16 -15.32 0.91
N ILE A 20 2.26 -14.20 0.19
CA ILE A 20 1.11 -13.40 -0.29
C ILE A 20 1.10 -13.45 -1.83
N PRO A 21 0.21 -14.25 -2.46
CA PRO A 21 0.15 -14.34 -3.91
C PRO A 21 -0.41 -13.04 -4.50
N PRO A 22 0.26 -12.42 -5.49
CA PRO A 22 -0.20 -11.15 -6.07
C PRO A 22 -1.55 -11.30 -6.79
N GLN A 23 -1.78 -12.44 -7.45
CA GLN A 23 -2.89 -12.66 -8.40
C GLN A 23 -4.29 -12.46 -7.82
N ASN A 24 -4.46 -12.57 -6.50
CA ASN A 24 -5.75 -12.33 -5.80
C ASN A 24 -5.62 -11.28 -4.69
N THR A 25 -4.61 -10.40 -4.75
CA THR A 25 -4.39 -9.39 -3.71
C THR A 25 -4.86 -8.02 -4.18
N THR A 26 -5.78 -7.42 -3.44
CA THR A 26 -6.17 -6.02 -3.63
C THR A 26 -5.41 -5.13 -2.66
N LEU A 27 -4.77 -4.10 -3.20
CA LEU A 27 -4.18 -3.01 -2.44
C LEU A 27 -5.21 -1.89 -2.25
N SER A 28 -5.35 -1.42 -1.02
CA SER A 28 -6.15 -0.25 -0.66
C SER A 28 -5.32 0.71 0.19
N ILE A 29 -5.39 2.01 -0.10
CA ILE A 29 -4.78 3.08 0.69
C ILE A 29 -5.90 3.92 1.31
N PHE A 30 -5.81 4.14 2.61
CA PHE A 30 -6.74 4.91 3.40
C PHE A 30 -6.07 6.11 4.06
N SER A 31 -6.80 7.21 4.21
CA SER A 31 -6.42 8.29 5.12
C SER A 31 -6.50 7.82 6.57
N ILE A 32 -5.92 8.59 7.50
CA ILE A 32 -6.07 8.33 8.94
C ILE A 32 -7.53 8.45 9.44
N THR A 33 -8.39 9.14 8.68
CA THR A 33 -9.82 9.25 8.95
C THR A 33 -10.63 8.06 8.42
N GLY A 34 -9.99 7.09 7.74
CA GLY A 34 -10.64 5.91 7.18
C GLY A 34 -11.20 6.09 5.77
N GLN A 35 -10.95 7.21 5.11
CA GLN A 35 -11.37 7.43 3.73
C GLN A 35 -10.52 6.60 2.78
N LEU A 36 -11.15 5.81 1.91
CA LEU A 36 -10.46 5.09 0.83
C LEU A 36 -10.01 6.08 -0.25
N LEU A 37 -8.70 6.12 -0.52
CA LEU A 37 -8.09 7.06 -1.46
C LEU A 37 -7.62 6.39 -2.75
N LEU A 38 -7.15 5.15 -2.65
CA LEU A 38 -6.70 4.37 -3.79
C LEU A 38 -7.05 2.91 -3.57
N GLN A 39 -7.52 2.23 -4.61
CA GLN A 39 -7.72 0.80 -4.61
C GLN A 39 -7.33 0.22 -5.96
N GLN A 40 -6.47 -0.79 -5.98
CA GLN A 40 -6.10 -1.48 -7.20
C GLN A 40 -5.70 -2.95 -6.93
N PRO A 41 -5.94 -3.86 -7.88
CA PRO A 41 -5.37 -5.20 -7.80
C PRO A 41 -3.84 -5.14 -7.93
N LEU A 42 -3.15 -6.04 -7.23
CA LEU A 42 -1.72 -6.25 -7.43
C LEU A 42 -1.51 -7.29 -8.52
N THR A 43 -0.55 -7.02 -9.40
CA THR A 43 -0.15 -7.96 -10.47
C THR A 43 1.19 -8.60 -10.18
N ASN A 44 2.03 -7.93 -9.38
CA ASN A 44 3.41 -8.32 -9.11
C ASN A 44 3.70 -8.35 -7.61
N THR A 45 4.71 -9.13 -7.21
CA THR A 45 5.21 -9.18 -5.83
C THR A 45 5.84 -7.85 -5.38
N LYS A 46 6.38 -7.09 -6.33
CA LYS A 46 6.87 -5.74 -6.12
C LYS A 46 6.02 -4.78 -6.94
N THR A 47 5.41 -3.79 -6.29
CA THR A 47 4.58 -2.78 -6.96
C THR A 47 4.96 -1.41 -6.46
N GLU A 48 5.16 -0.47 -7.39
CA GLU A 48 5.37 0.93 -7.10
C GLU A 48 4.05 1.67 -7.20
N ILE A 49 3.77 2.52 -6.21
CA ILE A 49 2.54 3.32 -6.13
C ILE A 49 2.95 4.79 -6.10
N ASN A 50 2.41 5.55 -7.05
CA ASN A 50 2.55 6.99 -7.06
C ASN A 50 1.65 7.60 -5.98
N ILE A 51 2.25 8.37 -5.07
CA ILE A 51 1.60 9.08 -3.98
C ILE A 51 1.83 10.60 -4.08
N SER A 52 2.29 11.10 -5.22
CA SER A 52 2.60 12.51 -5.44
C SER A 52 1.39 13.43 -5.23
N GLN A 53 0.19 12.91 -5.50
CA GLN A 53 -1.08 13.64 -5.34
C GLN A 53 -1.61 13.60 -3.90
N LEU A 54 -1.00 12.81 -3.00
CA LEU A 54 -1.40 12.75 -1.61
C LEU A 54 -0.79 13.93 -0.83
N ALA A 55 -1.61 14.55 0.00
CA ALA A 55 -1.15 15.56 0.95
C ALA A 55 -0.16 14.97 1.97
N LYS A 56 0.62 15.83 2.62
CA LYS A 56 1.52 15.38 3.69
C LYS A 56 0.71 14.80 4.85
N GLY A 57 1.13 13.66 5.39
CA GLY A 57 0.40 13.01 6.48
C GLY A 57 0.65 11.52 6.59
N ILE A 58 -0.14 10.88 7.46
CA ILE A 58 -0.06 9.44 7.72
C ILE A 58 -1.16 8.74 6.94
N TYR A 59 -0.77 7.65 6.26
CA TYR A 59 -1.67 6.83 5.47
C TYR A 59 -1.59 5.37 5.91
N ILE A 60 -2.72 4.70 5.83
CA ILE A 60 -2.86 3.28 6.12
C ILE A 60 -2.94 2.53 4.80
N LEU A 61 -2.19 1.44 4.71
CA LEU A 61 -2.11 0.60 3.53
C LEU A 61 -2.61 -0.79 3.90
N LYS A 62 -3.60 -1.30 3.16
CA LYS A 62 -4.21 -2.61 3.40
C LYS A 62 -4.03 -3.46 2.15
N LEU A 63 -3.55 -4.68 2.36
CA LEU A 63 -3.58 -5.74 1.37
C LEU A 63 -4.63 -6.74 1.80
N ASN A 64 -5.53 -7.07 0.87
CA ASN A 64 -6.56 -8.07 1.06
C ASN A 64 -6.39 -9.16 0.01
N SER A 65 -5.99 -10.35 0.43
CA SER A 65 -6.01 -11.58 -0.35
C SER A 65 -7.11 -12.50 0.19
N ASP A 66 -7.54 -13.50 -0.56
CA ASP A 66 -8.65 -14.41 -0.20
C ASP A 66 -8.60 -14.90 1.26
N ASP A 67 -7.42 -15.32 1.74
CA ASP A 67 -7.24 -15.87 3.09
C ASP A 67 -6.40 -14.99 4.03
N LYS A 68 -5.91 -13.83 3.57
CA LYS A 68 -4.91 -13.05 4.31
C LYS A 68 -5.15 -11.55 4.20
N VAL A 69 -5.06 -10.89 5.34
CA VAL A 69 -5.04 -9.43 5.43
C VAL A 69 -3.68 -9.00 5.97
N ALA A 70 -3.02 -8.07 5.27
CA ALA A 70 -1.83 -7.40 5.77
C ALA A 70 -2.10 -5.90 5.84
N VAL A 71 -1.68 -5.27 6.94
CA VAL A 71 -1.84 -3.82 7.14
C VAL A 71 -0.46 -3.22 7.38
N GLY A 72 -0.23 -2.05 6.80
CA GLY A 72 0.95 -1.24 7.00
C GLY A 72 0.59 0.23 7.08
N ARG A 73 1.56 1.05 7.44
CA ARG A 73 1.43 2.50 7.43
C ARG A 73 2.67 3.12 6.82
N PHE A 74 2.51 4.28 6.21
CA PHE A 74 3.62 5.10 5.73
C PHE A 74 3.33 6.58 5.99
N VAL A 75 4.41 7.36 6.05
CA VAL A 75 4.36 8.82 6.19
C VAL A 75 4.68 9.44 4.84
N LYS A 76 3.78 10.32 4.37
CA LYS A 76 3.96 11.16 3.18
C LYS A 76 4.54 12.51 3.59
N GLU A 77 5.66 12.90 2.97
CA GLU A 77 6.34 14.20 3.15
C GLU A 77 6.17 15.15 1.97
#